data_AF-A0A355BUG8-F1
#
_entry.id   AF-A0A355BUG8-F1
#
_cell.length_a   1.000
_cell.length_b   1.000
_cell.length_c   1.000
_cell.angle_alpha   90.00
_cell.angle_beta   90.00
_cell.angle_gamma   90.00
#
_symmetry.space_group_name_H-M   'P 1'
#
loop_
_entity.id
_entity.type
_entity.pdbx_description
1 polymer ?
#
loop_
_entity_poly.entity_id
_entity_poly.type
_entity_poly.pdbx_seq_one_letter_code
_entity_poly.pdbx_strand_id
1 'polypeptide(L)'
;MTEGIPKLLRQRGLIDEDQFTRMEAVTSGKIISVFYELRSLLYLGVLLFSGGVGILVYQHIGDLGHLLSIIGLSILALGCFIYAVRKAPPYSNGTVKSPSPYYDYVVLLGCLVFISIQGYLQFRYGWLDDNLGSSTLFTAILFFVAAYRFDHIGVLSLAITALASFWSIQVSPQKWTSGDFIQQANLHITAIIFSVALALAAGALDARGIKKHFTFTYFNFSFLIFFGGTLAALFLESDYIIYVLLTYAGSAAGYWVARKNKSFLFLFYAFLSTYIATTYWLARTIFEYEESLWFYYSIISCGGFVYFIIRFRQRFSTRK
;
A
#
# COMPACT_ATOMS: atom_id res chain seq x y z
N MET A 1 -8.42 -15.35 32.72
CA MET A 1 -7.28 -15.15 33.64
C MET A 1 -7.23 -13.75 34.29
N THR A 2 -8.10 -12.81 33.92
CA THR A 2 -8.13 -11.44 34.48
C THR A 2 -9.27 -11.19 35.47
N GLU A 3 -10.21 -12.13 35.64
CA GLU A 3 -11.32 -12.00 36.58
C GLU A 3 -10.78 -11.88 38.02
N GLY A 4 -11.02 -10.72 38.65
CA GLY A 4 -10.62 -10.44 40.04
C GLY A 4 -9.52 -9.39 40.22
N ILE A 5 -8.78 -9.03 39.17
CA ILE A 5 -7.70 -8.01 39.26
C ILE A 5 -8.22 -6.64 39.76
N PRO A 6 -9.37 -6.10 39.28
CA PRO A 6 -9.88 -4.83 39.78
C PRO A 6 -10.17 -4.84 41.29
N LYS A 7 -10.71 -5.96 41.80
CA LYS A 7 -11.01 -6.11 43.24
C LYS A 7 -9.74 -6.08 44.08
N LEU A 8 -8.69 -6.72 43.60
CA LEU A 8 -7.39 -6.79 44.24
C LEU A 8 -6.67 -5.43 44.25
N LEU A 9 -6.78 -4.66 43.17
CA LEU A 9 -6.23 -3.29 43.08
C LEU A 9 -6.93 -2.32 44.03
N ARG A 10 -8.27 -2.43 44.14
CA ARG A 10 -9.06 -1.64 45.09
C ARG A 10 -8.74 -1.99 46.54
N GLN A 11 -8.62 -3.28 46.86
CA GLN A 11 -8.23 -3.74 48.20
C GLN A 11 -6.85 -3.24 48.62
N ARG A 12 -5.94 -3.01 47.66
CA ARG A 12 -4.61 -2.42 47.90
C ARG A 12 -4.60 -0.89 47.91
N GLY A 13 -5.75 -0.23 47.75
CA GLY A 13 -5.86 1.24 47.73
C GLY A 13 -5.18 1.90 46.52
N LEU A 14 -4.95 1.14 45.44
CA LEU A 14 -4.22 1.63 44.26
C LEU A 14 -5.12 2.32 43.24
N ILE A 15 -6.44 2.14 43.35
CA ILE A 15 -7.46 2.71 42.45
C ILE A 15 -8.66 3.21 43.25
N ASP A 16 -9.32 4.25 42.75
CA ASP A 16 -10.56 4.79 43.34
C ASP A 16 -11.82 3.99 42.90
N GLU A 17 -12.98 4.39 43.41
CA GLU A 17 -14.27 3.74 43.15
C GLU A 17 -14.74 3.85 41.69
N ASP A 18 -14.51 5.00 41.07
CA ASP A 18 -14.86 5.25 39.67
C ASP A 18 -13.97 4.43 38.73
N GLN A 19 -12.67 4.35 39.05
CA GLN A 19 -11.69 3.52 38.35
C GLN A 19 -12.02 2.04 38.50
N PHE A 20 -12.37 1.59 39.72
CA PHE A 20 -12.81 0.22 39.97
C PHE A 20 -14.03 -0.13 39.12
N THR A 21 -15.06 0.72 39.11
CA THR A 21 -16.30 0.48 38.36
C THR A 21 -16.05 0.37 36.86
N ARG A 22 -15.19 1.25 36.31
CA ARG A 22 -14.79 1.21 34.89
C ARG A 22 -13.98 -0.04 34.56
N MET A 23 -13.01 -0.40 35.39
CA MET A 23 -12.17 -1.58 35.18
C MET A 23 -12.99 -2.87 35.33
N GLU A 24 -13.88 -2.96 36.31
CA GLU A 24 -14.76 -4.12 36.48
C GLU A 24 -15.68 -4.30 35.28
N ALA A 25 -16.24 -3.23 34.73
CA ALA A 25 -17.09 -3.30 33.54
C ALA A 25 -16.35 -3.82 32.28
N VAL A 26 -15.07 -3.49 32.12
CA VAL A 26 -14.22 -4.03 31.04
C VAL A 26 -13.77 -5.47 31.32
N THR A 27 -13.38 -5.77 32.57
CA THR A 27 -12.78 -7.07 32.94
C THR A 27 -13.83 -8.17 33.08
N SER A 28 -15.08 -7.82 33.43
CA SER A 28 -16.23 -8.74 33.50
C SER A 28 -16.82 -9.09 32.14
N GLY A 29 -16.29 -8.52 31.04
CA GLY A 29 -16.82 -8.73 29.69
C GLY A 29 -18.17 -8.04 29.43
N LYS A 30 -18.70 -7.24 30.37
CA LYS A 30 -19.92 -6.45 30.17
C LYS A 30 -19.76 -5.37 29.10
N ILE A 31 -18.55 -4.82 28.94
CA ILE A 31 -18.19 -3.89 27.87
C ILE A 31 -17.28 -4.61 26.88
N ILE A 32 -17.82 -4.91 25.70
CA ILE A 32 -17.06 -5.47 24.58
C ILE A 32 -16.61 -4.29 23.71
N SER A 33 -15.32 -4.22 23.42
CA SER A 33 -14.79 -3.22 22.49
C SER A 33 -15.17 -3.59 21.06
N VAL A 34 -16.10 -2.84 20.47
CA VAL A 34 -16.54 -3.02 19.07
C VAL A 34 -15.61 -2.29 18.08
N PHE A 35 -14.44 -1.83 18.55
CA PHE A 35 -13.55 -0.94 17.80
C PHE A 35 -13.05 -1.57 16.50
N TYR A 36 -12.68 -2.85 16.53
CA TYR A 36 -12.16 -3.56 15.36
C TYR A 36 -13.27 -3.88 14.36
N GLU A 37 -14.46 -4.19 14.83
CA GLU A 37 -15.65 -4.47 14.04
C GLU A 37 -16.13 -3.20 13.33
N LEU A 38 -16.26 -2.08 14.05
CA LEU A 38 -16.59 -0.77 13.49
C LEU A 38 -15.56 -0.34 12.44
N ARG A 39 -14.28 -0.51 12.73
CA ARG A 39 -13.18 -0.21 11.80
C ARG A 39 -13.25 -1.05 10.53
N SER A 40 -13.49 -2.36 10.67
CA SER A 40 -13.59 -3.28 9.55
C SER A 40 -14.81 -2.95 8.67
N LEU A 41 -15.96 -2.69 9.31
CA LEU A 41 -17.19 -2.30 8.63
C LEU A 41 -17.01 -0.97 7.90
N LEU A 42 -16.31 0.00 8.49
CA LEU A 42 -16.08 1.29 7.86
C LEU A 42 -15.14 1.19 6.64
N TYR A 43 -14.05 0.41 6.70
CA TYR A 43 -13.22 0.14 5.53
C TYR A 43 -13.99 -0.61 4.44
N LEU A 44 -14.75 -1.64 4.84
CA LEU A 44 -15.58 -2.40 3.91
C LEU A 44 -16.64 -1.50 3.27
N GLY A 45 -17.26 -0.62 4.05
CA GLY A 45 -18.23 0.37 3.58
C GLY A 45 -17.63 1.33 2.57
N VAL A 46 -16.45 1.89 2.85
CA VAL A 46 -15.73 2.77 1.91
C VAL A 46 -15.38 2.01 0.61
N LEU A 47 -14.94 0.76 0.72
CA LEU A 47 -14.58 -0.07 -0.43
C LEU A 47 -15.81 -0.43 -1.29
N LEU A 48 -16.88 -0.92 -0.65
CA LEU A 48 -18.14 -1.26 -1.31
C LEU A 48 -18.81 -0.01 -1.90
N PHE A 49 -18.76 1.12 -1.21
CA PHE A 49 -19.26 2.38 -1.72
C PHE A 49 -18.46 2.83 -2.94
N SER A 50 -17.14 2.86 -2.88
CA SER A 50 -16.28 3.25 -4.00
C SER A 50 -16.46 2.32 -5.21
N GLY A 51 -16.56 1.01 -4.98
CA GLY A 51 -16.83 0.02 -6.03
C GLY A 51 -18.24 0.16 -6.61
N GLY A 52 -19.25 0.36 -5.76
CA GLY A 52 -20.64 0.56 -6.14
C GLY A 52 -20.83 1.84 -6.95
N VAL A 53 -20.20 2.95 -6.56
CA VAL A 53 -20.15 4.19 -7.35
C VAL A 53 -19.52 3.92 -8.72
N GLY A 54 -18.39 3.21 -8.77
CA GLY A 54 -17.74 2.84 -10.04
C GLY A 54 -18.66 2.06 -10.98
N ILE A 55 -19.39 1.06 -10.46
CA ILE A 55 -20.33 0.24 -11.23
C ILE A 55 -21.54 1.05 -11.69
N LEU A 56 -22.16 1.82 -10.77
CA LEU A 56 -23.35 2.63 -11.08
C LEU A 56 -23.03 3.61 -12.20
N VAL A 57 -21.88 4.30 -12.07
CA VAL A 57 -21.36 5.19 -13.08
C VAL A 57 -21.14 4.47 -14.40
N TYR A 58 -20.48 3.32 -14.39
CA TYR A 58 -20.22 2.55 -15.62
C TYR A 58 -21.50 2.12 -16.34
N GLN A 59 -22.50 1.65 -15.60
CA GLN A 59 -23.77 1.16 -16.17
C GLN A 59 -24.68 2.26 -16.71
N HIS A 60 -24.63 3.47 -16.12
CA HIS A 60 -25.54 4.56 -16.46
C HIS A 60 -24.85 5.71 -17.22
N ILE A 61 -23.70 5.44 -17.83
CA ILE A 61 -23.00 6.37 -18.73
C ILE A 61 -23.89 6.63 -19.97
N GLY A 62 -24.68 7.71 -19.95
CA GLY A 62 -25.56 8.05 -21.07
C GLY A 62 -26.87 8.77 -20.73
N ASP A 63 -27.47 8.46 -19.58
CA ASP A 63 -28.84 8.90 -19.23
C ASP A 63 -28.85 10.06 -18.24
N LEU A 64 -29.89 10.89 -18.18
CA LEU A 64 -30.00 12.07 -17.29
C LEU A 64 -29.59 11.84 -15.81
N GLY A 65 -29.68 10.61 -15.30
CA GLY A 65 -29.17 10.22 -13.97
C GLY A 65 -27.65 10.38 -13.77
N HIS A 66 -26.86 10.50 -14.85
CA HIS A 66 -25.42 10.70 -14.79
C HIS A 66 -25.04 12.08 -14.22
N LEU A 67 -25.79 13.13 -14.59
CA LEU A 67 -25.52 14.50 -14.13
C LEU A 67 -25.83 14.63 -12.63
N LEU A 68 -26.90 13.97 -12.18
CA LEU A 68 -27.23 13.89 -10.76
C LEU A 68 -26.14 13.13 -9.97
N SER A 69 -25.60 12.05 -10.56
CA SER A 69 -24.53 11.25 -9.95
C SER A 69 -23.24 12.06 -9.80
N ILE A 70 -22.77 12.74 -10.86
CA ILE A 70 -21.54 13.55 -10.77
C ILE A 70 -21.69 14.74 -9.83
N ILE A 71 -22.86 15.40 -9.81
CA ILE A 71 -23.15 16.49 -8.87
C ILE A 71 -23.16 15.96 -7.44
N GLY A 72 -23.83 14.83 -7.19
CA GLY A 72 -23.88 14.18 -5.88
C GLY A 72 -22.49 13.79 -5.38
N LEU A 73 -21.66 13.17 -6.24
CA LEU A 73 -20.28 12.83 -5.91
C LEU A 73 -19.43 14.09 -5.65
N SER A 74 -19.63 15.15 -6.42
CA SER A 74 -18.90 16.42 -6.24
C SER A 74 -19.26 17.08 -4.91
N ILE A 75 -20.54 17.12 -4.55
CA ILE A 75 -21.01 17.64 -3.25
C ILE A 75 -20.44 16.78 -2.12
N LEU A 76 -20.45 15.45 -2.26
CA LEU A 76 -19.90 14.54 -1.27
C LEU A 76 -18.39 14.74 -1.08
N ALA A 77 -17.63 14.84 -2.17
CA ALA A 77 -16.19 15.09 -2.13
C ALA A 77 -15.89 16.44 -1.45
N LEU A 78 -16.59 17.50 -1.85
CA LEU A 78 -16.46 18.83 -1.22
C LEU A 78 -16.81 18.77 0.27
N GLY A 79 -17.90 18.09 0.64
CA GLY A 79 -18.30 17.90 2.04
C GLY A 79 -17.21 17.19 2.85
N CYS A 80 -16.60 16.14 2.30
CA CYS A 80 -15.50 15.41 2.93
C CYS A 80 -14.27 16.32 3.13
N PHE A 81 -13.85 17.06 2.10
CA PHE A 81 -12.69 17.95 2.20
C PHE A 81 -12.93 19.15 3.13
N ILE A 82 -14.12 19.76 3.10
CA ILE A 82 -14.50 20.85 4.01
C ILE A 82 -14.49 20.34 5.45
N TYR A 83 -15.07 19.18 5.72
CA TYR A 83 -15.03 18.55 7.04
C TYR A 83 -13.59 18.28 7.48
N ALA A 84 -12.77 17.69 6.61
CA ALA A 84 -11.37 17.38 6.87
C ALA A 84 -10.58 18.62 7.25
N VAL A 85 -10.67 19.70 6.47
CA VAL A 85 -9.97 20.97 6.71
C VAL A 85 -10.44 21.64 8.01
N ARG A 86 -11.75 21.68 8.27
CA ARG A 86 -12.31 22.33 9.47
C ARG A 86 -11.95 21.63 10.77
N LYS A 87 -11.82 20.30 10.74
CA LYS A 87 -11.49 19.50 11.93
C LYS A 87 -10.02 19.13 12.01
N ALA A 88 -9.20 19.53 11.03
CA ALA A 88 -7.81 19.14 10.97
C ALA A 88 -7.00 19.72 12.15
N PRO A 89 -6.22 18.88 12.86
CA PRO A 89 -5.24 19.38 13.82
C PRO A 89 -4.13 20.18 13.10
N PRO A 90 -3.34 20.99 13.83
CA PRO A 90 -2.19 21.68 13.25
C PRO A 90 -1.17 20.69 12.67
N TYR A 91 -0.48 21.11 11.63
CA TYR A 91 0.56 20.28 11.01
C TYR A 91 1.70 20.03 12.00
N SER A 92 2.24 18.82 11.98
CA SER A 92 3.44 18.42 12.70
C SER A 92 4.26 17.45 11.87
N ASN A 93 5.59 17.52 11.98
CA ASN A 93 6.50 16.53 11.37
C ASN A 93 6.38 15.16 12.06
N GLY A 94 5.88 15.10 13.30
CA GLY A 94 5.59 13.84 13.99
C GLY A 94 4.23 13.25 13.61
N THR A 95 3.89 12.12 14.23
CA THR A 95 2.57 11.52 14.14
C THR A 95 1.54 12.37 14.89
N VAL A 96 0.44 12.69 14.22
CA VAL A 96 -0.67 13.45 14.77
C VAL A 96 -1.84 12.50 14.99
N LYS A 97 -2.41 12.52 16.19
CA LYS A 97 -3.60 11.70 16.48
C LYS A 97 -4.82 12.29 15.78
N SER A 98 -5.59 11.42 15.13
CA SER A 98 -6.83 11.80 14.48
C SER A 98 -7.83 12.35 15.51
N PRO A 99 -8.55 13.46 15.20
CA PRO A 99 -9.52 14.08 16.11
C PRO A 99 -10.66 13.15 16.53
N SER A 100 -11.05 12.22 15.65
CA SER A 100 -12.08 11.22 15.89
C SER A 100 -11.73 9.91 15.19
N PRO A 101 -12.30 8.77 15.61
CA PRO A 101 -12.05 7.49 14.96
C PRO A 101 -12.44 7.42 13.49
N TYR A 102 -13.39 8.24 13.04
CA TYR A 102 -13.91 8.23 11.67
C TYR A 102 -13.26 9.30 10.77
N TYR A 103 -12.50 10.25 11.34
CA TYR A 103 -11.89 11.37 10.60
C TYR A 103 -11.06 10.88 9.41
N ASP A 104 -10.17 9.91 9.64
CA ASP A 104 -9.29 9.35 8.61
C ASP A 104 -10.07 8.77 7.43
N TYR A 105 -11.20 8.11 7.71
CA TYR A 105 -12.05 7.49 6.69
C TYR A 105 -12.78 8.53 5.86
N VAL A 106 -13.16 9.68 6.44
CA VAL A 106 -13.76 10.79 5.68
C VAL A 106 -12.73 11.39 4.72
N VAL A 107 -11.48 11.54 5.15
CA VAL A 107 -10.40 12.01 4.27
C VAL A 107 -10.19 11.01 3.13
N LEU A 108 -10.07 9.72 3.45
CA LEU A 108 -9.88 8.66 2.46
C LEU A 108 -11.05 8.59 1.47
N LEU A 109 -12.29 8.67 1.97
CA LEU A 109 -13.50 8.69 1.16
C LEU A 109 -13.50 9.90 0.20
N GLY A 110 -13.16 11.09 0.69
CA GLY A 110 -13.06 12.28 -0.15
C GLY A 110 -12.05 12.12 -1.29
N CYS A 111 -10.88 11.53 -1.00
CA CYS A 111 -9.89 11.20 -2.02
C CYS A 111 -10.39 10.15 -3.01
N LEU A 112 -11.04 9.08 -2.55
CA LEU A 112 -11.55 8.04 -3.45
C LEU A 112 -12.67 8.56 -4.36
N VAL A 113 -13.63 9.31 -3.80
CA VAL A 113 -14.69 9.96 -4.58
C VAL A 113 -14.10 10.93 -5.60
N PHE A 114 -13.05 11.66 -5.24
CA PHE A 114 -12.34 12.52 -6.19
C PHE A 114 -11.74 11.73 -7.37
N ILE A 115 -11.09 10.59 -7.13
CA ILE A 115 -10.62 9.70 -8.20
C ILE A 115 -11.80 9.20 -9.04
N SER A 116 -12.92 8.82 -8.41
CA SER A 116 -14.12 8.37 -9.15
C SER A 116 -14.66 9.46 -10.08
N ILE A 117 -14.68 10.72 -9.65
CA ILE A 117 -15.09 11.85 -10.49
C ILE A 117 -14.11 12.02 -11.67
N GLN A 118 -12.81 11.96 -11.43
CA GLN A 118 -11.81 12.05 -12.50
C GLN A 118 -11.94 10.92 -13.51
N GLY A 119 -12.05 9.67 -13.04
CA GLY A 119 -12.25 8.51 -13.91
C GLY A 119 -13.54 8.65 -14.72
N TYR A 120 -14.62 9.15 -14.13
CA TYR A 120 -15.86 9.44 -14.86
C TYR A 120 -15.67 10.48 -15.96
N LEU A 121 -15.04 11.62 -15.64
CA LEU A 121 -14.78 12.69 -16.60
C LEU A 121 -13.91 12.20 -17.77
N GLN A 122 -12.95 11.33 -17.48
CA GLN A 122 -12.12 10.67 -18.47
C GLN A 122 -12.96 9.77 -19.37
N PHE A 123 -13.63 8.76 -18.81
CA PHE A 123 -14.35 7.76 -19.62
C PHE A 123 -15.52 8.33 -20.41
N ARG A 124 -16.24 9.33 -19.88
CA ARG A 124 -17.44 9.87 -20.53
C ARG A 124 -17.13 10.98 -21.53
N TYR A 125 -16.29 11.93 -21.14
CA TYR A 125 -16.09 13.16 -21.91
C TYR A 125 -14.74 13.19 -22.64
N GLY A 126 -13.87 12.20 -22.42
CA GLY A 126 -12.53 12.17 -23.00
C GLY A 126 -11.64 13.34 -22.57
N TRP A 127 -12.09 14.16 -21.60
CA TRP A 127 -11.45 15.44 -21.24
C TRP A 127 -10.00 15.25 -20.77
N LEU A 128 -9.70 14.05 -20.31
CA LEU A 128 -8.43 13.70 -19.72
C LEU A 128 -7.56 12.85 -20.64
N ASP A 129 -8.08 12.38 -21.78
CA ASP A 129 -7.39 11.40 -22.65
C ASP A 129 -6.10 11.97 -23.25
N ASP A 130 -6.12 13.22 -23.72
CA ASP A 130 -4.94 13.89 -24.27
C ASP A 130 -3.90 14.28 -23.19
N ASN A 131 -4.31 14.31 -21.92
CA ASN A 131 -3.52 14.86 -20.81
C ASN A 131 -3.48 13.92 -19.58
N LEU A 132 -3.57 12.60 -19.78
CA LEU A 132 -3.65 11.63 -18.68
C LEU A 132 -2.46 11.71 -17.73
N GLY A 133 -1.26 11.94 -18.27
CA GLY A 133 -0.07 12.19 -17.46
C GLY A 133 -0.26 13.40 -16.55
N SER A 134 -0.55 14.57 -17.13
CA SER A 134 -0.73 15.81 -16.36
C SER A 134 -1.81 15.69 -15.29
N SER A 135 -2.91 14.98 -15.58
CA SER A 135 -3.97 14.79 -14.60
C SER A 135 -3.57 13.90 -13.42
N THR A 136 -2.94 12.76 -13.71
CA THR A 136 -2.47 11.85 -12.66
C THR A 136 -1.39 12.49 -11.79
N LEU A 137 -0.55 13.34 -12.38
CA LEU A 137 0.40 14.17 -11.63
C LEU A 137 -0.31 15.19 -10.72
N PHE A 138 -1.32 15.90 -11.23
CA PHE A 138 -2.11 16.82 -10.41
C PHE A 138 -2.77 16.09 -9.22
N THR A 139 -3.35 14.91 -9.47
CA THR A 139 -3.94 14.05 -8.44
C THR A 139 -2.90 13.59 -7.42
N ALA A 140 -1.71 13.21 -7.88
CA ALA A 140 -0.61 12.83 -7.00
C ALA A 140 -0.21 13.99 -6.08
N ILE A 141 -0.04 15.20 -6.61
CA ILE A 141 0.29 16.40 -5.83
C ILE A 141 -0.80 16.68 -4.79
N LEU A 142 -2.07 16.67 -5.21
CA LEU A 142 -3.21 16.89 -4.32
C LEU A 142 -3.23 15.86 -3.18
N PHE A 143 -2.99 14.59 -3.47
CA PHE A 143 -2.95 13.53 -2.46
C PHE A 143 -1.70 13.55 -1.60
N PHE A 144 -0.54 13.96 -2.11
CA PHE A 144 0.62 14.19 -1.24
C PHE A 144 0.35 15.32 -0.26
N VAL A 145 -0.22 16.44 -0.73
CA VAL A 145 -0.62 17.54 0.15
C VAL A 145 -1.62 17.05 1.20
N ALA A 146 -2.67 16.34 0.79
CA ALA A 146 -3.67 15.80 1.71
C ALA A 146 -3.08 14.79 2.70
N ALA A 147 -2.22 13.87 2.23
CA ALA A 147 -1.59 12.86 3.07
C ALA A 147 -0.71 13.48 4.15
N TYR A 148 0.11 14.49 3.80
CA TYR A 148 0.98 15.17 4.77
C TYR A 148 0.19 16.12 5.67
N ARG A 149 -0.83 16.79 5.14
CA ARG A 149 -1.66 17.73 5.90
C ARG A 149 -2.55 17.02 6.92
N PHE A 150 -3.16 15.89 6.55
CA PHE A 150 -4.09 15.13 7.38
C PHE A 150 -3.47 13.90 8.03
N ASP A 151 -2.17 13.68 7.84
CA ASP A 151 -1.40 12.58 8.40
C ASP A 151 -1.94 11.16 8.10
N HIS A 152 -2.34 10.95 6.83
CA HIS A 152 -3.06 9.73 6.45
C HIS A 152 -2.25 8.81 5.54
N ILE A 153 -1.86 7.64 6.05
CA ILE A 153 -1.05 6.63 5.32
C ILE A 153 -1.77 6.06 4.09
N GLY A 154 -3.08 5.79 4.17
CA GLY A 154 -3.85 5.32 3.01
C GLY A 154 -3.88 6.33 1.85
N VAL A 155 -4.06 7.63 2.13
CA VAL A 155 -3.98 8.70 1.12
C VAL A 155 -2.56 8.83 0.56
N LEU A 156 -1.52 8.63 1.37
CA LEU A 156 -0.14 8.56 0.87
C LEU A 156 0.01 7.44 -0.17
N SER A 157 -0.54 6.26 0.10
CA SER A 157 -0.54 5.14 -0.85
C SER A 157 -1.24 5.53 -2.16
N LEU A 158 -2.38 6.23 -2.10
CA LEU A 158 -3.06 6.75 -3.29
C LEU A 158 -2.21 7.78 -4.04
N ALA A 159 -1.50 8.65 -3.33
CA ALA A 159 -0.59 9.64 -3.93
C ALA A 159 0.56 8.97 -4.70
N ILE A 160 1.19 7.95 -4.10
CA ILE A 160 2.27 7.19 -4.73
C ILE A 160 1.73 6.43 -5.96
N THR A 161 0.55 5.81 -5.86
CA THR A 161 -0.09 5.12 -7.00
C THR A 161 -0.42 6.10 -8.13
N ALA A 162 -0.95 7.28 -7.83
CA ALA A 162 -1.21 8.32 -8.83
C ALA A 162 0.10 8.81 -9.47
N LEU A 163 1.18 8.96 -8.69
CA LEU A 163 2.49 9.33 -9.23
C LEU A 163 3.09 8.23 -10.11
N ALA A 164 2.95 6.95 -9.71
CA ALA A 164 3.38 5.83 -10.54
C ALA A 164 2.59 5.78 -11.87
N SER A 165 1.29 6.09 -11.80
CA SER A 165 0.41 6.22 -12.97
C SER A 165 0.88 7.31 -13.94
N PHE A 166 1.36 8.45 -13.44
CA PHE A 166 1.98 9.50 -14.27
C PHE A 166 3.17 8.99 -15.08
N TRP A 167 4.00 8.12 -14.49
CA TRP A 167 5.13 7.47 -15.16
C TRP A 167 4.71 6.27 -16.04
N SER A 168 3.42 6.14 -16.36
CA SER A 168 2.82 5.04 -17.11
C SER A 168 3.00 3.65 -16.46
N ILE A 169 3.36 3.59 -15.18
CA ILE A 169 3.42 2.34 -14.41
C ILE A 169 1.98 1.98 -14.00
N GLN A 170 1.24 1.45 -14.96
CA GLN A 170 -0.17 1.12 -14.82
C GLN A 170 -0.41 -0.30 -15.35
N VAL A 171 -1.22 -1.06 -14.63
CA VAL A 171 -1.70 -2.37 -15.09
C VAL A 171 -3.17 -2.22 -15.44
N SER A 172 -3.50 -2.32 -16.73
CA SER A 172 -4.90 -2.32 -17.15
C SER A 172 -5.49 -3.73 -17.01
N PRO A 173 -6.55 -3.93 -16.21
CA PRO A 173 -7.23 -5.22 -16.11
C PRO A 173 -7.76 -5.72 -17.46
N GLN A 174 -8.10 -4.81 -18.38
CA GLN A 174 -8.57 -5.17 -19.71
C GLN A 174 -7.49 -5.81 -20.58
N LYS A 175 -6.21 -5.47 -20.35
CA LYS A 175 -5.07 -6.09 -21.04
C LYS A 175 -4.64 -7.43 -20.42
N TRP A 176 -5.28 -7.83 -19.30
CA TRP A 176 -5.01 -9.13 -18.68
C TRP A 176 -5.39 -10.27 -19.63
N THR A 177 -6.53 -10.16 -20.31
CA THR A 177 -7.04 -11.21 -21.20
C THR A 177 -6.25 -11.35 -22.50
N SER A 178 -5.58 -10.30 -22.98
CA SER A 178 -4.80 -10.34 -24.22
C SER A 178 -3.35 -10.77 -24.03
N GLY A 179 -2.84 -10.81 -22.79
CA GLY A 179 -1.44 -11.14 -22.52
C GLY A 179 -0.44 -10.02 -22.88
N ASP A 180 -0.91 -8.87 -23.36
CA ASP A 180 -0.06 -7.73 -23.79
C ASP A 180 0.33 -6.81 -22.61
N PHE A 181 0.46 -7.36 -21.41
CA PHE A 181 0.81 -6.58 -20.21
C PHE A 181 2.29 -6.15 -20.20
N ILE A 182 3.15 -6.80 -20.98
CA ILE A 182 4.61 -6.58 -20.96
C ILE A 182 5.18 -5.94 -22.25
N GLN A 183 4.38 -5.73 -23.29
CA GLN A 183 4.88 -5.30 -24.61
C GLN A 183 5.18 -3.80 -24.75
N GLN A 184 4.95 -2.99 -23.72
CA GLN A 184 5.38 -1.59 -23.77
C GLN A 184 6.89 -1.48 -23.51
N ALA A 185 7.62 -1.13 -24.57
CA ALA A 185 9.06 -0.91 -24.54
C ALA A 185 9.45 0.01 -23.36
N ASN A 186 10.45 -0.41 -22.58
CA ASN A 186 11.09 0.34 -21.51
C ASN A 186 10.29 0.60 -20.22
N LEU A 187 9.08 0.06 -20.04
CA LEU A 187 8.31 0.25 -18.80
C LEU A 187 9.07 -0.22 -17.55
N HIS A 188 9.85 -1.30 -17.69
CA HIS A 188 10.67 -1.86 -16.61
C HIS A 188 11.77 -0.89 -16.14
N ILE A 189 12.43 -0.16 -17.06
CA ILE A 189 13.46 0.84 -16.72
C ILE A 189 12.82 1.99 -15.94
N THR A 190 11.68 2.50 -16.41
CA THR A 190 10.94 3.56 -15.73
C THR A 190 10.54 3.14 -14.31
N ALA A 191 10.08 1.91 -14.13
CA ALA A 191 9.76 1.36 -12.80
C ALA A 191 10.98 1.31 -11.88
N ILE A 192 12.14 0.89 -12.39
CA ILE A 192 13.40 0.84 -11.62
C ILE A 192 13.83 2.26 -11.22
N ILE A 193 13.85 3.22 -12.15
CA ILE A 193 14.24 4.61 -11.86
C ILE A 193 13.28 5.24 -10.85
N PHE A 194 11.97 5.09 -11.07
CA PHE A 194 10.93 5.62 -10.20
C PHE A 194 11.05 5.07 -8.77
N SER A 195 11.24 3.75 -8.63
CA SER A 195 11.36 3.11 -7.32
C SER A 195 12.63 3.51 -6.57
N VAL A 196 13.77 3.68 -7.26
CA VAL A 196 15.00 4.20 -6.65
C VAL A 196 14.80 5.64 -6.19
N ALA A 197 14.20 6.51 -7.01
CA ALA A 197 13.89 7.88 -6.63
C ALA A 197 12.97 7.92 -5.38
N LEU A 198 11.97 7.04 -5.32
CA LEU A 198 11.07 6.91 -4.18
C LEU A 198 11.80 6.44 -2.90
N ALA A 199 12.75 5.50 -3.02
CA ALA A 199 13.58 5.06 -1.90
C ALA A 199 14.46 6.19 -1.37
N LEU A 200 15.08 6.97 -2.26
CA LEU A 200 15.92 8.11 -1.90
C LEU A 200 15.09 9.20 -1.21
N ALA A 201 13.90 9.50 -1.72
CA ALA A 201 12.96 10.42 -1.08
C ALA A 201 12.59 9.93 0.35
N ALA A 202 12.32 8.63 0.51
CA ALA A 202 12.04 8.04 1.82
C ALA A 202 13.20 8.23 2.80
N GLY A 203 14.43 7.93 2.35
CA GLY A 203 15.64 8.10 3.15
C GLY A 203 15.89 9.56 3.54
N ALA A 204 15.69 10.49 2.61
CA ALA A 204 15.85 11.93 2.84
C ALA A 204 14.82 12.47 3.84
N LEU A 205 13.56 12.04 3.73
CA LEU A 205 12.50 12.44 4.66
C LEU A 205 12.72 11.86 6.06
N ASP A 206 13.12 10.59 6.17
CA ASP A 206 13.47 9.95 7.44
C ASP A 206 14.65 10.67 8.12
N ALA A 207 15.69 11.00 7.35
CA ALA A 207 16.87 11.73 7.84
C ALA A 207 16.52 13.15 8.34
N ARG A 208 15.58 13.83 7.66
CA ARG A 208 15.07 15.16 8.09
C ARG A 208 14.02 15.08 9.20
N GLY A 209 13.62 13.88 9.60
CA GLY A 209 12.59 13.68 10.62
C GLY A 209 11.19 14.13 10.21
N ILE A 210 10.92 14.22 8.92
CA ILE A 210 9.61 14.58 8.38
C ILE A 210 8.78 13.31 8.24
N LYS A 211 7.70 13.20 9.02
CA LYS A 211 6.71 12.11 8.96
C LYS A 211 7.37 10.72 8.92
N LYS A 212 8.25 10.43 9.90
CA LYS A 212 9.02 9.17 9.95
C LYS A 212 8.17 7.91 9.81
N HIS A 213 6.92 7.92 10.26
CA HIS A 213 5.99 6.78 10.12
C HIS A 213 5.54 6.53 8.67
N PHE A 214 5.71 7.47 7.74
CA PHE A 214 5.44 7.28 6.31
C PHE A 214 6.57 6.50 5.60
N THR A 215 7.77 6.50 6.16
CA THR A 215 8.97 5.84 5.61
C THR A 215 8.71 4.37 5.26
N PHE A 216 7.95 3.66 6.10
CA PHE A 216 7.58 2.27 5.83
C PHE A 216 6.79 2.13 4.52
N THR A 217 5.79 2.98 4.31
CA THR A 217 4.94 2.97 3.12
C THR A 217 5.72 3.32 1.87
N TYR A 218 6.60 4.34 1.93
CA TYR A 218 7.47 4.68 0.81
C TYR A 218 8.38 3.52 0.40
N PHE A 219 9.05 2.88 1.37
CA PHE A 219 9.87 1.70 1.07
C PHE A 219 9.04 0.53 0.55
N ASN A 220 7.83 0.30 1.07
CA ASN A 220 6.95 -0.76 0.60
C ASN A 220 6.65 -0.62 -0.90
N PHE A 221 6.21 0.55 -1.35
CA PHE A 221 5.98 0.81 -2.77
C PHE A 221 7.27 0.76 -3.60
N SER A 222 8.35 1.33 -3.08
CA SER A 222 9.64 1.32 -3.77
C SER A 222 10.12 -0.11 -4.03
N PHE A 223 10.17 -0.99 -3.03
CA PHE A 223 10.63 -2.37 -3.23
C PHE A 223 9.70 -3.19 -4.13
N LEU A 224 8.38 -3.03 -4.00
CA LEU A 224 7.43 -3.73 -4.87
C LEU A 224 7.61 -3.34 -6.35
N ILE A 225 7.71 -2.04 -6.64
CA ILE A 225 7.89 -1.54 -8.00
C ILE A 225 9.28 -1.88 -8.53
N PHE A 226 10.32 -1.77 -7.70
CA PHE A 226 11.70 -2.13 -8.08
C PHE A 226 11.79 -3.59 -8.49
N PHE A 227 11.36 -4.52 -7.62
CA PHE A 227 11.42 -5.95 -7.94
C PHE A 227 10.47 -6.33 -9.07
N GLY A 228 9.30 -5.71 -9.17
CA GLY A 228 8.42 -5.88 -10.34
C GLY A 228 9.12 -5.49 -11.64
N GLY A 229 9.81 -4.34 -11.65
CA GLY A 229 10.57 -3.86 -12.79
C GLY A 229 11.76 -4.76 -13.15
N THR A 230 12.60 -5.13 -12.18
CA THR A 230 13.78 -5.98 -12.46
C THR A 230 13.39 -7.38 -12.90
N LEU A 231 12.34 -7.97 -12.31
CA LEU A 231 11.83 -9.27 -12.73
C LEU A 231 11.19 -9.20 -14.12
N ALA A 232 10.43 -8.15 -14.44
CA ALA A 232 9.90 -7.97 -15.79
C ALA A 232 11.03 -7.88 -16.83
N ALA A 233 12.06 -7.09 -16.55
CA ALA A 233 13.22 -6.93 -17.43
C ALA A 233 13.98 -8.25 -17.66
N LEU A 234 14.05 -9.10 -16.64
CA LEU A 234 14.69 -10.42 -16.71
C LEU A 234 14.11 -11.31 -17.83
N PHE A 235 12.80 -11.24 -18.05
CA PHE A 235 12.09 -12.05 -19.06
C PHE A 235 12.05 -11.39 -20.45
N LEU A 236 12.16 -10.07 -20.51
CA LEU A 236 12.01 -9.29 -21.75
C LEU A 236 13.32 -9.01 -22.46
N GLU A 237 14.36 -8.69 -21.71
CA GLU A 237 15.61 -8.16 -22.25
C GLU A 237 16.61 -9.27 -22.54
N SER A 238 17.38 -9.10 -23.62
CA SER A 238 18.46 -10.03 -23.96
C SER A 238 19.62 -9.95 -22.97
N ASP A 239 19.88 -8.76 -22.40
CA ASP A 239 20.92 -8.51 -21.40
C ASP A 239 20.45 -8.79 -19.96
N TYR A 240 19.82 -9.95 -19.75
CA TYR A 240 19.19 -10.32 -18.47
C TYR A 240 20.15 -10.34 -17.27
N ILE A 241 21.46 -10.51 -17.49
CA ILE A 241 22.49 -10.57 -16.43
C ILE A 241 22.53 -9.27 -15.62
N ILE A 242 22.39 -8.10 -16.26
CA ILE A 242 22.38 -6.80 -15.56
C ILE A 242 21.21 -6.75 -14.57
N TYR A 243 20.05 -7.27 -14.96
CA TYR A 243 18.85 -7.30 -14.13
C TYR A 243 18.92 -8.34 -13.00
N VAL A 244 19.65 -9.43 -13.19
CA VAL A 244 20.02 -10.35 -12.09
C VAL A 244 20.85 -9.61 -11.04
N LEU A 245 21.91 -8.91 -11.47
CA LEU A 245 22.78 -8.14 -10.57
C LEU A 245 22.01 -7.02 -9.84
N LEU A 246 21.15 -6.29 -10.56
CA LEU A 246 20.28 -5.27 -9.96
C LEU A 246 19.31 -5.89 -8.95
N THR A 247 18.76 -7.07 -9.22
CA THR A 247 17.88 -7.76 -8.27
C THR A 247 18.64 -8.14 -7.00
N TYR A 248 19.89 -8.64 -7.11
CA TYR A 248 20.72 -8.93 -5.94
C TYR A 248 21.09 -7.67 -5.15
N ALA A 249 21.41 -6.56 -5.82
CA ALA A 249 21.65 -5.28 -5.17
C ALA A 249 20.40 -4.77 -4.42
N GLY A 250 19.23 -4.86 -5.06
CA GLY A 250 17.94 -4.54 -4.43
C GLY A 250 17.63 -5.44 -3.24
N SER A 251 17.97 -6.73 -3.31
CA SER A 251 17.77 -7.67 -2.20
C SER A 251 18.72 -7.43 -1.04
N ALA A 252 19.96 -7.01 -1.29
CA ALA A 252 20.88 -6.57 -0.23
C ALA A 252 20.33 -5.31 0.47
N ALA A 253 19.80 -4.35 -0.28
CA ALA A 253 19.14 -3.17 0.27
C ALA A 253 17.87 -3.56 1.06
N GLY A 254 17.04 -4.46 0.52
CA GLY A 254 15.84 -4.97 1.19
C GLY A 254 16.15 -5.68 2.50
N TYR A 255 17.23 -6.48 2.53
CA TYR A 255 17.74 -7.11 3.76
C TYR A 255 18.21 -6.08 4.80
N TRP A 256 18.91 -5.02 4.37
CA TRP A 256 19.31 -3.94 5.26
C TRP A 256 18.10 -3.20 5.85
N VAL A 257 17.11 -2.84 5.02
CA VAL A 257 15.86 -2.19 5.46
C VAL A 257 15.05 -3.11 6.37
N ALA A 258 14.98 -4.41 6.06
CA ALA A 258 14.30 -5.42 6.88
C ALA A 258 14.88 -5.49 8.30
N ARG A 259 16.21 -5.41 8.44
CA ARG A 259 16.89 -5.36 9.74
C ARG A 259 16.64 -4.05 10.48
N LYS A 260 16.76 -2.90 9.79
CA LYS A 260 16.53 -1.57 10.39
C LYS A 260 15.10 -1.45 10.93
N ASN A 261 14.11 -1.87 10.14
CA ASN A 261 12.69 -1.72 10.47
C ASN A 261 12.10 -2.95 11.20
N LYS A 262 12.91 -3.99 11.44
CA LYS A 262 12.48 -5.29 12.00
C LYS A 262 11.26 -5.89 11.29
N SER A 263 11.19 -5.72 9.96
CA SER A 263 10.04 -6.13 9.16
C SER A 263 10.38 -7.36 8.32
N PHE A 264 9.65 -8.45 8.55
CA PHE A 264 9.75 -9.67 7.75
C PHE A 264 9.35 -9.44 6.28
N LEU A 265 8.47 -8.47 6.03
CA LEU A 265 7.92 -8.21 4.70
C LEU A 265 9.00 -7.82 3.69
N PHE A 266 9.95 -6.94 4.05
CA PHE A 266 11.04 -6.56 3.15
C PHE A 266 12.02 -7.70 2.91
N LEU A 267 12.26 -8.54 3.92
CA LEU A 267 13.06 -9.75 3.79
C LEU A 267 12.40 -10.74 2.82
N PHE A 268 11.08 -10.89 2.92
CA PHE A 268 10.31 -11.75 2.04
C PHE A 268 10.38 -11.28 0.58
N TYR A 269 10.20 -9.98 0.32
CA TYR A 269 10.33 -9.42 -1.03
C TYR A 269 11.71 -9.68 -1.63
N ALA A 270 12.76 -9.38 -0.86
CA ALA A 270 14.14 -9.60 -1.29
C ALA A 270 14.44 -11.07 -1.60
N PHE A 271 13.96 -11.98 -0.75
CA PHE A 271 14.21 -13.41 -0.93
C PHE A 271 13.41 -13.98 -2.11
N LEU A 272 12.12 -13.62 -2.23
CA LEU A 272 11.26 -14.07 -3.32
C LEU A 272 11.79 -13.60 -4.68
N SER A 273 12.16 -12.31 -4.82
CA SER A 273 12.70 -11.78 -6.07
C SER A 273 14.04 -12.41 -6.44
N THR A 274 14.95 -12.59 -5.46
CA THR A 274 16.22 -13.27 -5.66
C THR A 274 16.04 -14.72 -6.05
N TYR A 275 15.10 -15.44 -5.44
CA TYR A 275 14.79 -16.83 -5.79
C TYR A 275 14.34 -16.95 -7.26
N ILE A 276 13.43 -16.08 -7.70
CA ILE A 276 12.97 -16.05 -9.10
C ILE A 276 14.13 -15.71 -10.05
N ALA A 277 14.89 -14.66 -9.75
CA ALA A 277 16.01 -14.22 -10.58
C ALA A 277 17.12 -15.28 -10.69
N THR A 278 17.47 -15.92 -9.58
CA THR A 278 18.48 -17.00 -9.54
C THR A 278 18.00 -18.21 -10.33
N THR A 279 16.74 -18.60 -10.15
CA THR A 279 16.15 -19.76 -10.85
C THR A 279 16.14 -19.53 -12.36
N TYR A 280 15.76 -18.34 -12.82
CA TYR A 280 15.80 -17.99 -14.23
C TYR A 280 17.23 -17.96 -14.79
N TRP A 281 18.17 -17.38 -14.05
CA TRP A 281 19.58 -17.35 -14.45
C TRP A 281 20.15 -18.76 -14.59
N LEU A 282 19.89 -19.65 -13.63
CA LEU A 282 20.28 -21.06 -13.71
C LEU A 282 19.58 -21.80 -14.85
N ALA A 283 18.31 -21.49 -15.10
CA ALA A 283 17.55 -22.07 -16.21
C ALA A 283 18.18 -21.78 -17.57
N ARG A 284 18.63 -20.54 -17.78
CA ARG A 284 19.26 -20.08 -19.02
C ARG A 284 20.74 -20.47 -19.19
N THR A 285 21.37 -21.05 -18.17
CA THR A 285 22.82 -21.31 -18.19
C THR A 285 23.14 -22.79 -18.01
N ILE A 286 22.62 -23.39 -16.94
CA ILE A 286 22.95 -24.77 -16.55
C ILE A 286 21.86 -25.73 -17.01
N PHE A 287 20.59 -25.40 -16.76
CA PHE A 287 19.49 -26.35 -16.97
C PHE A 287 19.07 -26.50 -18.43
N GLU A 288 19.52 -25.61 -19.31
CA GLU A 288 19.34 -25.78 -20.76
C GLU A 288 20.10 -27.01 -21.29
N TYR A 289 21.19 -27.41 -20.63
CA TYR A 289 22.03 -28.54 -21.06
C TYR A 289 21.81 -29.82 -20.24
N GLU A 290 21.20 -29.72 -19.06
CA GLU A 290 21.07 -30.81 -18.08
C GLU A 290 19.68 -30.79 -17.41
N GLU A 291 18.66 -31.29 -18.11
CA GLU A 291 17.26 -31.28 -17.63
C GLU A 291 17.06 -32.02 -16.30
N SER A 292 17.87 -33.05 -16.05
CA SER A 292 17.80 -33.83 -14.80
C SER A 292 18.12 -32.97 -13.57
N LEU A 293 19.10 -32.05 -13.68
CA LEU A 293 19.48 -31.13 -12.61
C LEU A 293 18.38 -30.13 -12.29
N TRP A 294 17.57 -29.74 -13.26
CA TRP A 294 16.44 -28.84 -13.05
C TRP A 294 15.39 -29.43 -12.12
N PHE A 295 15.09 -30.73 -12.27
CA PHE A 295 14.14 -31.44 -11.43
C PHE A 295 14.60 -31.47 -9.96
N TYR A 296 15.85 -31.88 -9.73
CA TYR A 296 16.42 -31.91 -8.37
C TYR A 296 16.53 -30.52 -7.75
N TYR A 297 16.98 -29.52 -8.51
CA TYR A 297 17.04 -28.13 -8.06
C TYR A 297 15.66 -27.62 -7.65
N SER A 298 14.63 -27.85 -8.46
CA SER A 298 13.28 -27.35 -8.20
C SER A 298 12.70 -27.91 -6.90
N ILE A 299 12.90 -29.21 -6.64
CA ILE A 299 12.44 -29.86 -5.40
C ILE A 299 13.17 -29.31 -4.17
N ILE A 300 14.51 -29.29 -4.22
CA ILE A 300 15.34 -28.87 -3.08
C ILE A 300 15.12 -27.39 -2.78
N SER A 301 15.06 -26.55 -3.81
CA SER A 301 14.94 -25.10 -3.66
C SER A 301 13.55 -24.69 -3.17
N CYS A 302 12.47 -25.33 -3.62
CA CYS A 302 11.13 -25.15 -3.05
C CYS A 302 11.07 -25.54 -1.56
N GLY A 303 11.64 -26.70 -1.19
CA GLY A 303 11.74 -27.13 0.20
C GLY A 303 12.51 -26.12 1.07
N GLY A 304 13.66 -25.65 0.56
CA GLY A 304 14.46 -24.61 1.19
C GLY A 304 13.71 -23.27 1.33
N PHE A 305 12.92 -22.89 0.32
CA PHE A 305 12.12 -21.67 0.32
C PHE A 305 11.05 -21.69 1.41
N VAL A 306 10.29 -22.79 1.53
CA VAL A 306 9.29 -22.97 2.59
C VAL A 306 9.94 -22.98 3.97
N TYR A 307 11.05 -23.72 4.13
CA TYR A 307 11.80 -23.75 5.38
C TYR A 307 12.28 -22.35 5.81
N PHE A 308 12.81 -21.57 4.87
CA PHE A 308 13.23 -20.19 5.10
C PHE A 308 12.08 -19.33 5.63
N ILE A 309 10.90 -19.37 4.98
CA ILE A 309 9.73 -18.59 5.42
C ILE A 309 9.34 -18.95 6.85
N ILE A 310 9.23 -20.24 7.17
CA ILE A 310 8.81 -20.71 8.50
C ILE A 310 9.80 -20.23 9.57
N ARG A 311 11.09 -20.45 9.35
CA ARG A 311 12.14 -20.15 10.34
C ARG A 311 12.32 -18.65 10.56
N PHE A 312 12.33 -17.85 9.50
CA PHE A 312 12.55 -16.41 9.63
C PHE A 312 11.30 -15.65 10.07
N ARG A 313 10.10 -16.12 9.71
CA ARG A 313 8.86 -15.55 10.25
C ARG A 313 8.83 -15.58 11.78
N GLN A 314 9.25 -16.70 12.38
CA GLN A 314 9.32 -16.83 13.85
C GLN A 314 10.29 -15.83 14.49
N ARG A 315 11.44 -15.58 13.85
CA ARG A 315 12.47 -14.65 14.37
C ARG A 315 12.05 -13.18 14.33
N PHE A 316 11.21 -12.80 13.37
CA PHE A 316 10.70 -11.43 13.23
C PHE A 316 9.34 -11.20 13.91
N SER A 317 8.53 -12.25 14.10
CA SER A 317 7.22 -12.16 14.79
C SER A 317 7.33 -12.14 16.33
N THR A 318 8.44 -12.59 16.90
CA THR A 318 8.63 -12.77 18.36
C THR A 318 9.12 -11.52 19.10
N ARG A 319 9.17 -10.36 18.45
CA ARG A 319 9.56 -9.09 19.09
C ARG A 319 8.57 -7.98 18.72
N LYS A 320 7.33 -8.12 19.19
CA LYS A 320 6.44 -6.97 19.41
C LYS A 320 6.82 -6.35 20.74
#